data_AF-A0A1F7WIP1-F1
#
_entry.id   AF-A0A1F7WIP1-F1
#
_cell.length_a   1.000
_cell.length_b   1.000
_cell.length_c   1.000
_cell.angle_alpha   90.00
_cell.angle_beta   90.00
_cell.angle_gamma   90.00
#
_symmetry.space_group_name_H-M   'P 1'
#
loop_
_entity.id
_entity.type
_entity.pdbx_description
1 polymer ?
#
loop_
_entity_poly.entity_id
_entity_poly.type
_entity_poly.pdbx_seq_one_letter_code
_entity_poly.pdbx_strand_id
1 'polypeptide(L)' 'MSSRVKEFGAMKEAQLNEKLSELRMELIKHNAQIATGTTPKSPGLIRQIKRNIAR' A
#
# COMPACT_ATOMS: atom_id res chain seq x y z
N MET A 1 18.49 -5.42 -2.22
CA MET A 1 17.11 -5.14 -2.73
C MET A 1 16.33 -6.46 -2.74
N SER A 2 15.02 -6.46 -2.47
CA SER A 2 14.11 -7.59 -2.73
C SER A 2 13.92 -8.65 -1.62
N SER A 3 13.27 -8.30 -0.50
CA SER A 3 12.49 -9.31 0.27
C SER A 3 11.04 -9.35 -0.24
N ARG A 4 10.38 -8.19 -0.36
CA ARG A 4 8.96 -8.09 -0.76
C ARG A 4 8.62 -8.55 -2.18
N VAL A 5 9.50 -8.37 -3.16
CA VAL A 5 9.19 -8.79 -4.54
C VAL A 5 9.23 -10.32 -4.66
N LYS A 6 10.14 -10.98 -3.94
CA LYS A 6 10.15 -12.44 -3.81
C LYS A 6 8.92 -12.95 -3.07
N GLU A 7 8.49 -12.23 -2.04
CA GLU A 7 7.25 -12.54 -1.29
C GLU A 7 6.02 -12.44 -2.20
N PHE A 8 5.91 -11.40 -3.03
CA PHE A 8 4.79 -11.26 -3.97
C PHE A 8 4.81 -12.32 -5.08
N GLY A 9 5.99 -12.68 -5.61
CA GLY A 9 6.12 -13.77 -6.58
C GLY A 9 5.78 -15.16 -6.02
N ALA A 10 5.79 -15.34 -4.71
CA ALA A 10 5.43 -16.59 -4.04
C ALA A 10 3.94 -16.68 -3.66
N MET A 11 3.18 -15.57 -3.76
CA MET A 11 1.75 -15.54 -3.45
C MET A 11 0.90 -16.01 -4.62
N LYS A 12 -0.26 -16.61 -4.31
CA LYS A 12 -1.26 -16.94 -5.33
C LYS A 12 -1.94 -15.66 -5.83
N GLU A 13 -2.39 -15.66 -7.07
CA GLU A 13 -3.05 -14.51 -7.71
C GLU A 13 -4.24 -13.96 -6.89
N ALA A 14 -5.04 -14.85 -6.29
CA ALA A 14 -6.14 -14.45 -5.41
C ALA A 14 -5.67 -13.67 -4.17
N GLN A 15 -4.56 -14.11 -3.55
CA GLN A 15 -3.98 -13.46 -2.37
C GLN A 15 -3.33 -12.12 -2.74
N LEU A 16 -2.73 -12.03 -3.93
CA LEU A 16 -2.20 -10.77 -4.46
C LEU A 16 -3.32 -9.75 -4.68
N ASN A 17 -4.44 -10.17 -5.24
CA ASN A 17 -5.60 -9.31 -5.46
C ASN A 17 -6.21 -8.82 -4.14
N GLU A 18 -6.31 -9.69 -3.14
CA GLU A 18 -6.76 -9.33 -1.80
C GLU A 18 -5.83 -8.30 -1.15
N LYS A 19 -4.51 -8.55 -1.18
CA LYS A 19 -3.47 -7.63 -0.70
C LYS A 19 -3.54 -6.27 -1.41
N LEU A 20 -3.77 -6.27 -2.72
CA LEU A 20 -3.89 -5.05 -3.52
C LEU A 20 -5.10 -4.22 -3.10
N SER A 21 -6.23 -4.88 -2.85
CA SER A 21 -7.45 -4.25 -2.37
C SER A 21 -7.22 -3.59 -1.00
N GLU A 22 -6.60 -4.31 -0.07
CA GLU A 22 -6.24 -3.80 1.25
C GLU A 22 -5.35 -2.55 1.16
N LEU A 23 -4.27 -2.61 0.39
CA LEU A 23 -3.32 -1.50 0.23
C LEU A 23 -3.98 -0.26 -0.41
N ARG A 24 -4.91 -0.46 -1.35
CA ARG A 24 -5.69 0.65 -1.94
C ARG A 24 -6.63 1.26 -0.93
N MET A 25 -7.30 0.46 -0.11
CA MET A 25 -8.18 0.95 0.94
C MET A 25 -7.40 1.75 2.00
N GLU A 26 -6.21 1.30 2.39
CA GLU A 26 -5.31 2.07 3.26
C GLU A 26 -4.88 3.40 2.63
N LEU A 27 -4.54 3.39 1.34
CA LEU A 27 -4.16 4.60 0.62
C LEU A 27 -5.31 5.63 0.60
N ILE A 28 -6.56 5.17 0.41
CA ILE A 28 -7.74 6.04 0.44
C ILE A 28 -7.90 6.69 1.82
N LYS A 29 -7.75 5.93 2.91
CA LYS A 29 -7.84 6.48 4.28
C LYS A 29 -6.81 7.58 4.52
N HIS A 30 -5.58 7.38 4.05
CA HIS A 30 -4.54 8.39 4.16
C HIS A 30 -4.79 9.61 3.27
N ASN A 31 -5.29 9.40 2.05
CA ASN A 31 -5.65 10.51 1.17
C ASN A 31 -6.84 11.31 1.74
N ALA A 32 -7.80 10.65 2.38
CA ALA A 32 -8.90 11.33 3.07
C ALA A 32 -8.37 12.21 4.21
N GLN A 33 -7.43 11.70 5.02
CA GLN A 33 -6.77 12.49 6.07
C GLN A 33 -6.05 13.73 5.51
N ILE A 34 -5.40 13.59 4.35
CA ILE A 34 -4.75 14.72 3.67
C ILE A 34 -5.79 15.72 3.18
N ALA A 35 -6.87 15.25 2.56
CA ALA A 35 -7.93 16.10 2.03
C ALA A 35 -8.68 16.86 3.13
N THR A 36 -8.82 16.28 4.33
CA THR A 36 -9.40 16.94 5.50
C THR A 36 -8.45 17.90 6.21
N GLY A 37 -7.20 18.04 5.74
CA GLY A 37 -6.20 18.92 6.34
C GLY A 37 -5.60 18.39 7.66
N THR A 38 -5.88 17.13 8.01
CA THR A 38 -5.28 16.48 9.17
C THR A 38 -3.88 15.98 8.83
N THR A 39 -2.98 15.94 9.81
CA THR A 39 -1.62 15.42 9.61
C THR A 39 -1.69 13.90 9.41
N PRO A 40 -1.38 13.38 8.22
CA PRO A 40 -1.36 11.93 8.02
C PRO A 40 -0.24 11.32 8.86
N LYS A 41 -0.49 10.14 9.44
CA LYS A 41 0.42 9.47 10.41
C LYS A 41 1.90 9.44 9.97
N SER A 42 2.18 9.24 8.68
CA SER A 42 3.54 9.36 8.14
C SER A 42 3.53 9.49 6.61
N PRO A 43 4.14 10.54 6.03
CA PRO A 43 4.38 10.64 4.59
C PRO A 43 5.21 9.47 4.03
N GLY A 44 6.13 8.93 4.84
CA GLY A 44 6.97 7.78 4.49
C GLY A 44 6.15 6.52 4.26
N LEU A 45 5.13 6.30 5.10
CA LEU A 45 4.20 5.17 4.97
C LEU A 45 3.40 5.26 3.68
N ILE A 46 2.86 6.44 3.34
CA ILE A 46 2.12 6.66 2.09
C ILE A 46 3.00 6.35 0.87
N ARG A 47 4.26 6.81 0.88
CA ARG A 47 5.22 6.51 -0.19
C ARG A 47 5.55 5.02 -0.28
N GLN A 48 5.56 4.32 0.84
CA GLN A 48 5.80 2.87 0.90
C GLN A 48 4.60 2.09 0.36
N ILE A 49 3.37 2.47 0.71
CA ILE A 49 2.13 1.87 0.18
C ILE A 49 2.08 2.03 -1.34
N LYS A 50 2.31 3.23 -1.87
CA LYS A 50 2.38 3.48 -3.32
C LYS A 50 3.45 2.62 -4.02
N ARG A 51 4.63 2.46 -3.40
CA ARG A 51 5.70 1.60 -3.93
C ARG A 51 5.37 0.12 -3.86
N ASN A 52 4.58 -0.32 -2.88
CA ASN A 52 4.15 -1.71 -2.78
C ASN A 52 3.06 -2.03 -3.82
N ILE A 53 2.14 -1.10 -4.10
CA ILE A 53 1.12 -1.27 -5.15
C ILE A 53 1.75 -1.37 -6.55
N ALA A 54 2.85 -0.66 -6.79
CA ALA A 54 3.53 -0.62 -8.09
C ALA A 54 4.52 -1.77 -8.34
N ARG A 55 4.76 -2.63 -7.35
CA ARG A 55 5.68 -3.78 -7.44
C ARG A 55 4.92 -5.05 -7.71
#